data_AF-A0A961X384-F1
#
_entry.id   AF-A0A961X384-F1
#
_cell.length_a   1.000
_cell.length_b   1.000
_cell.length_c   1.000
_cell.angle_alpha   90.00
_cell.angle_beta   90.00
_cell.angle_gamma   90.00
#
_symmetry.space_group_name_H-M   'P 1'
#
loop_
_entity.id
_entity.type
_entity.pdbx_description
1 polymer ?
#
loop_
_entity_poly.entity_id
_entity_poly.type
_entity_poly.pdbx_seq_one_letter_code
_entity_poly.pdbx_strand_id
1 'polypeptide(L)' 'MKERLEAAHEMIERFGPDTLSQIDQRIAELEELGEMDAVRFWRDVQATVAVILQAGESRSIQ' A
#
# COMPACT_ATOMS: atom_id res chain seq x y z
N MET A 1 8.66 6.24 -8.82
CA MET A 1 9.30 5.10 -8.11
C MET A 1 9.63 5.43 -6.66
N LYS A 2 10.18 6.62 -6.34
CA LYS A 2 10.36 7.07 -4.95
C LYS A 2 9.03 7.33 -4.23
N GLU A 3 8.09 7.98 -4.89
CA GLU A 3 6.80 8.38 -4.30
C GLU A 3 5.95 7.20 -3.80
N ARG A 4 5.87 6.10 -4.57
CA ARG A 4 5.12 4.91 -4.12
C ARG A 4 5.75 4.19 -2.93
N LEU A 5 7.08 4.27 -2.80
CA LEU A 5 7.81 3.65 -1.69
C LEU A 5 7.67 4.49 -0.42
N GLU A 6 7.72 5.81 -0.54
CA GLU A 6 7.45 6.74 0.55
C GLU A 6 6.01 6.59 1.05
N ALA A 7 5.03 6.59 0.13
CA ALA A 7 3.64 6.31 0.48
C ALA A 7 3.46 4.94 1.14
N ALA A 8 4.12 3.89 0.63
CA ALA A 8 4.07 2.57 1.24
C ALA A 8 4.61 2.57 2.69
N HIS A 9 5.77 3.21 2.93
CA HIS A 9 6.33 3.31 4.28
C HIS A 9 5.45 4.13 5.21
N GLU A 10 4.94 5.28 4.77
CA GLU A 10 4.03 6.11 5.58
C GLU A 10 2.76 5.33 5.96
N MET A 11 2.20 4.58 5.01
CA MET A 11 1.03 3.75 5.24
C MET A 11 1.30 2.59 6.22
N ILE A 12 2.48 1.95 6.13
CA ILE A 12 2.90 0.90 7.07
C ILE A 12 3.14 1.49 8.47
N GLU A 13 3.81 2.63 8.57
CA GLU A 13 4.07 3.30 9.85
C GLU A 13 2.78 3.74 10.53
N ARG A 14 1.83 4.25 9.76
CA ARG A 14 0.57 4.79 10.27
C ARG A 14 -0.45 3.72 10.65
N PHE A 15 -0.56 2.65 9.87
CA PHE A 15 -1.64 1.66 9.99
C PHE A 15 -1.17 0.25 10.37
N GLY A 16 0.13 -0.03 10.31
CA GLY A 16 0.72 -1.30 10.73
C GLY A 16 0.04 -2.51 10.06
N PRO A 17 -0.57 -3.44 10.83
CA PRO A 17 -1.24 -4.61 10.25
C PRO A 17 -2.41 -4.28 9.31
N ASP A 18 -3.08 -3.15 9.51
CA ASP A 18 -4.29 -2.78 8.76
C ASP A 18 -3.98 -2.07 7.44
N THR A 19 -2.70 -1.84 7.13
CA THR A 19 -2.27 -1.04 5.97
C THR A 19 -2.89 -1.51 4.65
N LEU A 20 -2.93 -2.82 4.39
CA LEU A 20 -3.50 -3.34 3.14
C LEU A 20 -5.01 -3.05 3.04
N SER A 21 -5.76 -3.22 4.14
CA SER A 21 -7.19 -2.92 4.20
C SER A 21 -7.46 -1.42 3.96
N GLN A 22 -6.62 -0.54 4.51
CA GLN A 22 -6.74 0.90 4.29
C GLN A 22 -6.45 1.30 2.84
N ILE A 23 -5.50 0.63 2.19
CA ILE A 23 -5.22 0.85 0.76
C ILE A 23 -6.37 0.35 -0.10
N ASP A 24 -6.95 -0.81 0.19
CA ASP A 24 -8.11 -1.33 -0.53
C ASP A 24 -9.32 -0.39 -0.41
N GLN A 25 -9.61 0.12 0.80
CA GLN A 25 -10.65 1.13 0.99
C GLN A 25 -10.37 2.37 0.14
N ARG A 26 -9.13 2.87 0.15
CA ARG A 26 -8.76 4.05 -0.63
C ARG A 26 -8.91 3.84 -2.14
N ILE A 27 -8.59 2.65 -2.63
CA ILE A 27 -8.79 2.30 -4.04
C ILE A 27 -10.27 2.28 -4.38
N ALA A 28 -11.12 1.65 -3.55
CA ALA A 28 -12.56 1.62 -3.78
C ALA A 28 -13.17 3.03 -3.84
N GLU A 29 -12.79 3.92 -2.91
CA GLU A 29 -13.22 5.33 -2.93
C GLU A 29 -12.83 6.04 -4.24
N LEU A 30 -11.63 5.80 -4.75
CA LEU A 30 -11.15 6.42 -5.99
C LEU A 30 -11.80 5.82 -7.23
N GLU A 31 -12.11 4.52 -7.21
CA GLU A 31 -12.87 3.85 -8.26
C GLU A 31 -14.29 4.42 -8.36
N GLU A 32 -14.96 4.65 -7.23
CA GLU A 32 -16.29 5.30 -7.17
C GLU A 32 -16.26 6.74 -7.71
N LEU A 33 -15.17 7.47 -7.50
CA LEU A 33 -14.97 8.83 -8.00
C LEU A 33 -14.53 8.87 -9.48
N GLY A 34 -14.18 7.73 -10.09
CA GLY A 34 -13.67 7.67 -11.46
C GLY A 34 -12.22 8.14 -11.62
N GLU A 35 -11.47 8.28 -10.53
CA GLU A 35 -10.08 8.79 -10.49
C GLU A 35 -9.07 7.69 -10.88
N MET A 36 -9.13 7.22 -12.13
CA MET A 36 -8.38 6.05 -12.61
C MET A 36 -6.85 6.18 -12.52
N ASP A 37 -6.31 7.40 -12.65
CA ASP A 37 -4.87 7.64 -12.45
C ASP A 37 -4.47 7.41 -10.99
N ALA A 38 -5.28 7.89 -10.05
CA ALA A 38 -5.05 7.69 -8.63
C ALA A 38 -5.22 6.20 -8.25
N VAL A 39 -6.21 5.51 -8.82
CA VAL A 39 -6.38 4.06 -8.64
C VAL A 39 -5.11 3.30 -9.07
N ARG A 40 -4.56 3.60 -10.25
CA ARG A 40 -3.31 2.99 -10.71
C ARG A 40 -2.15 3.23 -9.75
N PHE A 41 -2.00 4.46 -9.27
CA PHE A 41 -0.98 4.80 -8.28
C PHE A 41 -1.14 3.98 -6.99
N TRP A 42 -2.36 3.90 -6.43
CA TRP A 42 -2.60 3.18 -5.18
C TRP A 42 -2.47 1.65 -5.33
N ARG A 43 -2.74 1.09 -6.51
CA ARG A 43 -2.43 -0.31 -6.82
C ARG A 43 -0.91 -0.57 -6.83
N ASP A 44 -0.11 0.36 -7.34
CA ASP A 44 1.36 0.26 -7.28
C ASP A 44 1.88 0.35 -5.82
N VAL A 45 1.26 1.21 -5.00
CA VAL A 45 1.55 1.32 -3.56
C VAL A 45 1.19 0.01 -2.86
N GLN A 46 0.00 -0.56 -3.13
CA GLN A 46 -0.45 -1.84 -2.59
C GLN A 46 0.56 -2.97 -2.85
N ALA A 47 1.00 -3.10 -4.12
CA ALA A 47 1.99 -4.10 -4.50
C ALA A 47 3.33 -3.89 -3.77
N THR A 48 3.74 -2.63 -3.59
CA THR A 48 4.96 -2.29 -2.86
C THR A 48 4.86 -2.65 -1.38
N VAL A 49 3.74 -2.34 -0.72
CA VAL A 49 3.47 -2.71 0.68
C VAL A 49 3.51 -4.22 0.86
N ALA A 50 2.84 -4.98 -0.01
CA ALA A 50 2.82 -6.44 0.07
C ALA A 50 4.23 -7.05 0.04
N VAL A 51 5.10 -6.53 -0.84
CA VAL A 51 6.51 -6.95 -0.90
C VAL A 51 7.28 -6.61 0.38
N ILE A 52 7.09 -5.40 0.93
CA ILE A 52 7.77 -4.97 2.16
C ILE A 52 7.35 -5.85 3.35
N LEU A 53 6.05 -6.09 3.52
CA LEU A 53 5.52 -6.90 4.62
C LEU A 53 6.03 -8.33 4.53
N GLN A 54 5.98 -8.96 3.35
CA GLN A 54 6.50 -10.30 3.12
C GLN A 54 8.01 -10.41 3.42
N ALA A 55 8.79 -9.38 3.05
CA ALA A 55 10.22 -9.31 3.34
C ALA A 55 10.52 -9.08 4.84
N GLY A 56 9.63 -8.40 5.57
CA GLY A 56 9.72 -8.20 7.02
C GLY A 56 9.35 -9.45 7.81
N GLU A 57 8.31 -10.17 7.39
CA GLU A 57 7.94 -11.47 7.97
C GLU A 57 9.05 -12.50 7.78
N SER A 58 9.63 -12.57 6.57
CA SER A 58 10.72 -13.50 6.26
C SER A 58 11.97 -13.30 7.12
N ARG A 59 12.23 -12.07 7.61
CA ARG A 59 13.36 -11.76 8.51
C ARG A 59 13.09 -12.07 9.97
N SER A 60 11.82 -12.21 10.37
CA SER A 60 11.45 -12.51 11.76
C SER A 60 11.54 -14.01 12.08
N ILE A 61 11.79 -14.86 11.08
CA ILE A 61 11.86 -16.33 11.18
C ILE A 61 13.32 -16.85 11.07
N GLN A 62 14.33 -15.98 11.06
CA GLN A 62 15.76 -16.33 11.10
C GLN A 62 16.38 -15.97 12.45
#